data_AF-A0A450ZKT9-F1
#
_entry.id   AF-A0A450ZKT9-F1
#
_cell.length_a   1.000
_cell.length_b   1.000
_cell.length_c   1.000
_cell.angle_alpha   90.00
_cell.angle_beta   90.00
_cell.angle_gamma   90.00
#
_symmetry.space_group_name_H-M   'P 1'
#
loop_
_entity.id
_entity.type
_entity.pdbx_description
1 polymer ?
#
loop_
_entity_poly.entity_id
_entity_poly.type
_entity_poly.pdbx_seq_one_letter_code
_entity_poly.pdbx_strand_id
1 'polypeptide(L)' 'MPYAKHSEFTLPEEHSILWRYIDLYQLIDLIETKSLFFSVMSKMLDPHEGRVPRKPLVQEMKLIESDLKKRLKKD' A
#
# COMPACT_ATOMS: atom_id res chain seq x y z
N MET A 1 8.12 -23.32 -3.68
CA MET A 1 9.58 -23.41 -3.41
C MET A 1 9.76 -23.80 -1.96
N PRO A 2 10.66 -24.73 -1.63
CA PRO A 2 10.98 -25.05 -0.24
C PRO A 2 11.65 -23.85 0.47
N TYR A 3 11.51 -23.78 1.79
CA TYR A 3 12.16 -22.76 2.61
C TYR A 3 13.70 -22.84 2.48
N ALA A 4 14.34 -21.67 2.34
CA ALA A 4 15.79 -21.54 2.34
C ALA A 4 16.20 -20.45 3.34
N LYS A 5 17.11 -20.79 4.27
CA LYS A 5 17.62 -19.85 5.28
C LYS A 5 18.47 -18.77 4.60
N HIS A 6 18.14 -17.51 4.82
CA HIS A 6 18.90 -16.37 4.30
C HIS A 6 19.93 -15.91 5.35
N SER A 7 21.14 -15.53 4.92
CA SER A 7 22.23 -15.13 5.82
C SER A 7 21.94 -13.84 6.59
N GLU A 8 21.15 -12.94 6.00
CA GLU A 8 20.83 -11.63 6.59
C GLU A 8 19.50 -11.61 7.35
N PHE A 9 18.66 -12.64 7.23
CA PHE A 9 17.38 -12.67 7.91
C PHE A 9 17.46 -13.48 9.20
N THR A 10 17.24 -12.80 10.32
CA THR A 10 17.02 -13.43 11.62
C THR A 10 15.55 -13.83 11.71
N LEU A 11 15.29 -15.12 11.95
CA LEU A 11 13.95 -15.58 12.27
C LEU A 11 13.59 -15.14 13.69
N PRO A 12 12.33 -14.72 13.93
CA PRO A 12 11.85 -14.52 15.29
C PRO A 12 11.82 -15.84 16.07
N GLU A 13 11.86 -15.76 17.40
CA GLU A 13 11.67 -16.93 18.28
C GLU A 13 10.27 -17.54 18.06
N GLU A 14 10.13 -18.85 18.30
CA GLU A 14 8.91 -19.63 18.00
C GLU A 14 7.61 -19.06 18.61
N HIS A 15 7.72 -18.28 19.69
CA HIS A 15 6.57 -17.69 20.42
C HIS A 15 6.57 -16.16 20.40
N SER A 16 7.23 -15.57 19.40
CA SER A 16 7.24 -14.12 19.24
C SER A 16 5.82 -13.62 18.95
N ILE A 17 5.33 -12.71 19.80
CA ILE A 17 4.03 -12.06 19.58
C ILE A 17 4.21 -11.02 18.46
N LEU A 18 3.49 -11.23 17.36
CA LEU A 18 3.45 -10.30 16.23
C LEU A 18 2.24 -9.38 16.34
N TRP A 19 2.49 -8.08 16.46
CA TRP A 19 1.44 -7.06 16.41
C TRP A 19 1.30 -6.54 14.98
N ARG A 20 0.08 -6.56 14.44
CA ARG A 20 -0.23 -6.05 13.10
C ARG A 20 -1.39 -5.06 13.20
N TYR A 21 -1.21 -3.88 12.60
CA TYR A 21 -2.31 -2.96 12.35
C TYR A 21 -3.12 -3.48 11.17
N ILE A 22 -4.41 -3.69 11.38
CA ILE A 22 -5.36 -4.12 10.36
C ILE A 22 -6.62 -3.27 10.44
N ASP A 23 -7.28 -3.09 9.31
CA ASP A 23 -8.63 -2.49 9.30
C ASP A 23 -9.69 -3.53 9.71
N LEU A 24 -10.94 -3.06 9.90
CA LEU A 24 -12.05 -3.90 10.33
C LEU A 24 -12.36 -5.04 9.34
N TYR A 25 -12.26 -4.78 8.04
CA TYR A 25 -12.59 -5.78 7.01
C TYR A 25 -11.54 -6.89 6.98
N GLN A 26 -10.27 -6.52 7.10
CA GLN A 26 -9.16 -7.45 7.24
C GLN A 26 -9.27 -8.30 8.51
N LEU A 27 -9.79 -7.73 9.61
CA LEU A 27 -10.05 -8.50 10.83
C LEU A 27 -11.18 -9.53 10.63
N ILE A 28 -12.28 -9.12 10.01
CA ILE A 28 -13.42 -10.03 9.74
C ILE A 28 -12.95 -11.19 8.84
N ASP A 29 -12.27 -10.87 7.73
CA ASP A 29 -11.73 -11.88 6.80
C ASP A 29 -10.75 -12.84 7.49
N LEU A 30 -9.87 -12.32 8.36
CA LEU A 30 -8.94 -13.14 9.14
C LEU A 30 -9.67 -14.12 10.07
N ILE A 31 -10.73 -13.66 10.75
CA ILE A 31 -11.53 -14.49 11.66
C ILE A 31 -12.28 -15.58 10.88
N GLU A 32 -12.90 -15.22 9.75
CA GLU A 32 -13.68 -16.12 8.92
C GLU A 32 -12.81 -17.20 8.26
N THR A 33 -11.68 -16.80 7.70
CA THR A 33 -10.80 -17.70 6.93
C THR A 33 -9.75 -18.40 7.78
N LYS A 34 -9.48 -17.90 9.00
CA LYS A 34 -8.34 -18.29 9.85
C LYS A 34 -7.00 -18.20 9.10
N SER A 35 -6.92 -17.29 8.14
CA SER A 35 -5.77 -17.14 7.26
C SER A 35 -5.36 -15.68 7.16
N LEU A 36 -4.05 -15.42 7.13
CA LEU A 36 -3.54 -14.07 6.97
C LEU A 36 -3.52 -13.72 5.49
N PHE A 37 -4.34 -12.74 5.08
CA PHE A 37 -4.21 -12.15 3.76
C PHE A 37 -2.91 -11.32 3.71
N PHE A 38 -2.02 -11.73 2.80
CA PHE A 38 -0.89 -10.93 2.36
C PHE A 38 -1.22 -10.38 0.99
N SER A 39 -1.25 -9.06 0.88
CA SER A 39 -1.36 -8.42 -0.42
C SER A 39 -0.15 -8.83 -1.24
N VAL A 40 -0.40 -9.44 -2.41
CA VAL A 40 0.67 -9.98 -3.25
C VAL A 40 1.50 -8.81 -3.76
N MET A 41 2.75 -8.71 -3.31
CA MET A 41 3.65 -7.62 -3.67
C MET A 41 3.86 -7.53 -5.20
N SER A 42 3.79 -8.65 -5.92
CA SER A 42 3.86 -8.64 -7.40
C SER A 42 2.63 -8.02 -8.08
N LYS A 43 1.54 -7.82 -7.35
CA LYS A 43 0.33 -7.11 -7.80
C LYS A 43 0.25 -5.67 -7.27
N MET A 44 1.09 -5.32 -6.30
CA MET A 44 1.35 -3.93 -5.90
C MET A 44 2.28 -3.30 -6.93
N LEU A 45 1.71 -2.97 -8.09
CA LEU A 45 2.38 -2.24 -9.17
C LEU A 45 1.79 -0.85 -9.32
N ASP A 46 1.44 -0.18 -8.20
CA ASP A 46 1.01 1.20 -8.29
C ASP A 46 2.19 2.02 -8.85
N PRO A 47 2.07 2.61 -10.05
CA PRO A 47 3.15 3.38 -10.68
C PRO A 47 3.59 4.61 -9.87
N HIS A 48 2.81 4.96 -8.83
CA HIS A 48 3.02 6.08 -7.94
C HIS A 48 3.50 5.68 -6.55
N GLU A 49 3.57 4.39 -6.22
CA GLU A 49 4.07 3.90 -4.93
C GLU A 49 5.54 4.31 -4.74
N GLY A 50 5.86 4.87 -3.57
CA GLY A 50 7.21 5.36 -3.27
C GLY A 50 7.64 6.64 -4.01
N ARG A 51 6.76 7.28 -4.80
CA ARG A 51 7.08 8.60 -5.39
C ARG A 51 7.13 9.66 -4.30
N VAL A 52 8.34 10.13 -3.98
CA VAL A 52 8.54 11.29 -3.12
C VAL A 52 8.44 12.57 -3.98
N PRO A 53 7.42 13.43 -3.78
CA PRO A 53 7.34 14.67 -4.52
C PRO A 53 8.49 15.59 -4.10
N ARG A 54 9.35 15.98 -5.05
CA ARG A 54 10.55 16.83 -4.82
C ARG A 54 10.25 18.28 -4.38
N LYS A 55 8.97 18.66 -4.22
CA LYS A 55 8.39 20.02 -4.13
C LYS A 55 8.47 20.89 -5.41
N PRO A 56 7.52 21.84 -5.60
CA PRO A 56 6.14 21.82 -5.13
C PRO A 56 5.12 21.78 -6.27
N LEU A 57 4.15 20.92 -6.03
CA LEU A 57 2.84 20.73 -6.64
C LEU A 57 2.03 22.00 -6.94
N VAL A 58 2.48 23.22 -6.61
CA VAL A 58 1.67 24.44 -6.77
C VAL A 58 1.39 24.78 -8.23
N GLN A 59 2.36 24.59 -9.12
CA GLN A 59 2.16 24.87 -10.55
C GLN A 59 1.30 23.79 -11.21
N GLU A 60 1.54 22.52 -10.88
CA GLU A 60 0.74 21.39 -11.35
C GLU A 60 -0.69 21.45 -10.82
N MET A 61 -0.88 21.80 -9.55
CA MET A 61 -2.19 22.02 -8.94
C MET A 61 -2.94 23.18 -9.60
N LYS A 62 -2.26 24.29 -9.92
CA LYS A 62 -2.86 25.40 -10.68
C LYS A 62 -3.26 24.97 -12.10
N LEU A 63 -2.46 24.12 -12.73
CA LEU A 63 -2.78 23.56 -14.05
C LEU A 63 -4.03 22.67 -13.99
N ILE A 64 -4.07 21.76 -13.01
CA ILE A 64 -5.21 20.86 -12.74
C ILE A 64 -6.47 21.69 -12.42
N GLU A 65 -6.37 22.70 -11.56
CA GLU A 65 -7.48 23.60 -11.22
C GLU A 65 -8.01 24.35 -12.46
N SER A 66 -7.11 24.82 -13.33
CA SER A 66 -7.49 25.49 -14.56
C SER A 66 -8.21 24.56 -15.55
N ASP A 67 -7.80 23.29 -15.63
CA ASP A 67 -8.41 22.31 -16.53
C ASP A 67 -9.79 21.87 -16.01
N LEU A 68 -9.93 21.69 -14.69
CA LEU A 68 -11.22 21.42 -14.04
C LEU A 68 -12.23 22.56 -14.26
N LYS A 69 -11.81 23.82 -14.09
CA LYS A 69 -12.67 25.00 -14.34
C LYS A 69 -13.10 25.13 -15.79
N LYS A 70 -12.28 24.71 -16.76
CA LYS A 70 -12.66 24.69 -18.19
C LYS A 70 -13.72 23.62 -18.46
N ARG A 71 -13.58 22.44 -17.86
CA ARG A 71 -14.54 21.33 -18.02
C ARG A 71 -15.90 21.68 -17.41
N LEU A 72 -15.91 22.30 -16.23
CA LEU A 72 -17.14 22.74 -15.55
C LEU A 72 -17.89 23.89 -16.25
N LYS A 73 -17.21 24.64 -17.13
CA LYS A 73 -17.80 25.75 -17.92
C LYS A 73 -18.32 25.30 -19.30
N LYS A 74 -18.22 24.01 -19.62
CA LYS A 74 -18.60 23.45 -20.92
C LYS A 74 -20.02 22.83 -20.91
N ASP A 75 -20.69 22.89 -19.76
CA ASP A 75 -22.13 22.68 -19.58
C ASP A 75 -22.83 24.03 -19.34
#